data_AF-A0A739XSI0-F1
#
_entry.id   AF-A0A739XSI0-F1
#
_cell.length_a   1.000
_cell.length_b   1.000
_cell.length_c   1.000
_cell.angle_alpha   90.00
_cell.angle_beta   90.00
_cell.angle_gamma   90.00
#
_symmetry.space_group_name_H-M   'P 1'
#
loop_
_entity.id
_entity.type
_entity.pdbx_description
1 polymer ?
#
loop_
_entity_poly.entity_id
_entity_poly.type
_entity_poly.pdbx_seq_one_letter_code
_entity_poly.pdbx_strand_id
1 'polypeptide(L)'
;YYFEKKYNAEVFDPAMKARREKLKNYRLSDFDDIRAEKRAVLEKHKEEYSVKYNEINEKIKAKMKVLDDGLQELIAKKRGLIQQQSTISDEIRNLDYQYKNWVNFMEELNKRK
;
A
#
# COMPACT_ATOMS: atom_id res chain seq x y z
N TYR A 1 21.76 -5.57 9.09
CA TYR A 1 22.75 -4.85 9.93
C TYR A 1 22.44 -4.87 11.42
N TYR A 2 21.20 -4.64 11.89
CA TYR A 2 20.89 -4.67 13.33
C TYR A 2 21.09 -6.05 13.97
N PHE A 3 20.50 -7.11 13.39
CA PHE A 3 20.63 -8.49 13.90
C PHE A 3 22.09 -8.93 13.97
N GLU A 4 22.87 -8.74 12.91
CA GLU A 4 24.29 -9.12 12.89
C GLU A 4 25.10 -8.36 13.95
N LYS A 5 24.89 -7.05 14.12
CA LYS A 5 25.56 -6.27 15.18
C LYS A 5 25.23 -6.80 16.57
N LYS A 6 23.96 -7.10 16.81
CA LYS A 6 23.48 -7.66 18.09
C LYS A 6 24.07 -9.04 18.35
N TYR A 7 24.00 -9.93 17.36
CA TYR A 7 24.56 -11.27 17.43
C TYR A 7 26.08 -11.26 17.65
N ASN A 8 26.79 -10.31 17.03
CA ASN A 8 28.21 -10.14 17.26
C ASN A 8 28.52 -9.81 18.72
N ALA A 9 27.85 -8.79 19.27
CA ALA A 9 28.07 -8.34 20.63
C ALA A 9 27.64 -9.36 21.70
N GLU A 10 26.53 -10.07 21.48
CA GLU A 10 25.92 -10.92 22.50
C GLU A 10 26.39 -12.37 22.45
N VAL A 11 26.80 -12.88 21.27
CA VAL A 11 27.09 -14.30 21.08
C VAL A 11 28.49 -14.54 20.50
N PHE A 12 28.79 -13.95 19.34
CA PHE A 12 30.03 -14.26 18.62
C PHE A 12 31.29 -13.75 19.33
N ASP A 13 31.34 -12.48 19.70
CA ASP A 13 32.52 -11.87 20.33
C ASP A 13 32.79 -12.49 21.72
N PRO A 14 31.77 -12.72 22.58
CA PRO A 14 31.96 -13.47 23.83
C PRO A 14 32.50 -14.89 23.61
N ALA A 15 31.96 -15.64 22.64
CA ALA A 15 32.43 -17.00 22.32
C ALA A 15 33.89 -17.00 21.83
N MET A 16 34.25 -16.05 20.96
CA MET A 16 35.63 -15.86 20.50
C MET A 16 36.57 -15.52 21.65
N LYS A 17 36.17 -14.63 22.56
CA LYS A 17 36.98 -14.24 23.73
C LYS A 17 37.19 -15.42 24.68
N ALA A 18 36.13 -16.14 25.04
CA ALA A 18 36.21 -17.30 25.93
C ALA A 18 37.11 -18.42 25.36
N ARG A 19 37.07 -18.64 24.03
CA ARG A 19 37.94 -19.60 23.34
C ARG A 19 39.41 -19.17 23.36
N ARG A 20 39.69 -17.87 23.14
CA ARG A 20 41.05 -17.32 23.25
C ARG A 20 41.63 -17.44 24.66
N GLU A 21 40.84 -17.18 25.68
CA GLU A 21 41.30 -17.29 27.08
C GLU A 21 41.64 -18.73 27.47
N LYS A 22 40.95 -19.72 26.89
CA LYS A 22 41.24 -21.15 27.12
C LYS A 22 42.48 -21.65 26.37
N LEU A 23 42.78 -21.09 25.20
CA LEU A 23 43.89 -21.52 24.34
C LEU A 23 45.11 -20.62 24.57
N LYS A 24 46.13 -21.13 25.27
CA LYS A 24 47.39 -20.39 25.52
C LYS A 24 48.14 -20.03 24.22
N ASN A 25 48.09 -20.90 23.23
CA ASN A 25 48.54 -20.66 21.85
C ASN A 25 47.42 -21.12 20.93
N TYR A 26 46.99 -20.27 20.00
CA TYR A 26 45.92 -20.59 19.06
C TYR A 26 46.29 -20.25 17.61
N ARG A 27 45.68 -21.00 16.69
CA ARG A 27 45.67 -20.73 15.25
C ARG A 27 44.27 -20.24 14.85
N LEU A 28 44.17 -19.57 13.69
CA LEU A 28 42.88 -19.09 13.19
C LEU A 28 41.86 -20.22 12.97
N SER A 29 42.33 -21.41 12.59
CA SER A 29 41.51 -22.61 12.40
C SER A 29 40.78 -23.05 13.67
N ASP A 30 41.32 -22.72 14.85
CA ASP A 30 40.73 -23.09 16.14
C ASP A 30 39.41 -22.35 16.42
N PHE A 31 38.98 -21.47 15.52
CA PHE A 31 37.73 -20.70 15.59
C PHE A 31 36.85 -20.90 14.35
N ASP A 32 37.19 -21.84 13.47
CA ASP A 32 36.44 -22.05 12.22
C ASP A 32 35.00 -22.49 12.48
N ASP A 33 34.77 -23.32 13.49
CA ASP A 33 33.44 -23.71 13.97
C ASP A 33 32.61 -22.51 14.42
N ILE A 34 33.17 -21.61 15.24
CA ILE A 34 32.46 -20.40 15.72
C ILE A 34 32.12 -19.47 14.55
N ARG A 35 33.03 -19.35 13.57
CA ARG A 35 32.81 -18.56 12.35
C ARG A 35 31.80 -19.21 11.41
N ALA A 36 31.82 -20.54 11.28
CA ALA A 36 30.86 -21.29 10.48
C ALA A 36 29.45 -21.17 11.08
N GLU A 37 29.32 -21.32 12.41
CA GLU A 37 28.06 -21.17 13.12
C GLU A 37 27.49 -19.75 12.94
N LYS A 38 28.32 -18.70 13.07
CA LYS A 38 27.90 -17.34 12.78
C LYS A 38 27.36 -17.20 11.36
N ARG A 39 28.03 -17.76 10.35
CA ARG A 39 27.54 -17.72 8.96
C ARG A 39 26.20 -18.43 8.82
N ALA A 40 26.06 -19.62 9.39
CA ALA A 40 24.82 -20.39 9.33
C ALA A 40 23.63 -19.64 9.98
N VAL A 41 23.84 -19.05 11.16
CA VAL A 41 22.81 -18.25 11.84
C VAL A 41 22.43 -17.01 11.04
N LEU A 42 23.41 -16.32 10.44
CA LEU A 42 23.14 -15.14 9.63
C LEU A 42 22.36 -15.47 8.35
N GLU A 43 22.69 -16.58 7.67
CA GLU A 43 21.93 -17.02 6.49
C GLU A 43 20.51 -17.44 6.87
N LYS A 44 20.34 -18.24 7.92
CA LYS A 44 19.01 -18.62 8.41
C LYS A 44 18.16 -17.39 8.76
N HIS A 45 18.73 -16.41 9.46
CA HIS A 45 18.02 -15.17 9.77
C HIS A 45 17.64 -14.39 8.50
N LYS A 46 18.51 -14.34 7.47
CA LYS A 46 18.18 -13.67 6.21
C LYS A 46 17.01 -14.35 5.51
N GLU A 47 17.00 -15.68 5.45
CA GLU A 47 15.91 -16.46 4.88
C GLU A 47 14.60 -16.20 5.61
N GLU A 48 14.58 -16.32 6.94
CA GLU A 48 13.40 -16.06 7.77
C GLU A 48 12.90 -14.62 7.63
N TYR A 49 13.81 -13.65 7.59
CA TYR A 49 13.48 -12.25 7.39
C TYR A 49 12.87 -12.04 5.99
N SER A 50 13.42 -12.65 4.95
CA SER A 50 12.90 -12.56 3.59
C SER A 50 11.49 -13.12 3.48
N VAL A 51 11.23 -14.28 4.10
CA VAL A 51 9.88 -14.87 4.13
C VAL A 51 8.89 -13.93 4.81
N LYS A 52 9.19 -13.45 6.02
CA LYS A 52 8.31 -12.52 6.76
C LYS A 52 8.11 -11.21 6.02
N TYR A 53 9.16 -10.68 5.40
CA TYR A 53 9.09 -9.48 4.58
C TYR A 53 8.13 -9.69 3.40
N ASN A 54 8.28 -10.80 2.67
CA ASN A 54 7.42 -11.12 1.53
C ASN A 54 5.96 -11.28 1.97
N GLU A 55 5.69 -11.96 3.08
CA GLU A 55 4.33 -12.07 3.64
C GLU A 55 3.70 -10.71 3.94
N ILE A 56 4.46 -9.79 4.54
CA ILE A 56 3.99 -8.43 4.84
C ILE A 56 3.78 -7.66 3.53
N ASN A 57 4.70 -7.77 2.60
CA ASN A 57 4.64 -7.08 1.31
C ASN A 57 3.41 -7.51 0.49
N GLU A 58 3.12 -8.81 0.43
CA GLU A 58 1.93 -9.31 -0.27
C GLU A 58 0.63 -8.86 0.41
N LYS A 59 0.58 -8.81 1.75
CA LYS A 59 -0.56 -8.23 2.48
C LYS A 59 -0.75 -6.75 2.17
N ILE A 60 0.35 -5.98 2.05
CA ILE A 60 0.29 -4.56 1.68
C ILE A 60 -0.23 -4.41 0.25
N LYS A 61 0.31 -5.17 -0.71
CA LYS A 61 -0.15 -5.15 -2.11
C LYS A 61 -1.64 -5.48 -2.22
N ALA A 62 -2.11 -6.49 -1.50
CA ALA A 62 -3.52 -6.85 -1.50
C ALA A 62 -4.41 -5.70 -0.98
N LYS A 63 -4.01 -5.04 0.12
CA LYS A 63 -4.74 -3.87 0.63
C LYS A 63 -4.71 -2.69 -0.34
N MET A 64 -3.57 -2.43 -0.97
CA MET A 64 -3.44 -1.37 -1.97
C MET A 64 -4.36 -1.62 -3.17
N LYS A 65 -4.45 -2.87 -3.64
CA LYS A 65 -5.36 -3.24 -4.72
C LYS A 65 -6.83 -2.98 -4.35
N VAL A 66 -7.26 -3.40 -3.17
CA VAL A 66 -8.63 -3.16 -2.69
C VAL A 66 -8.95 -1.66 -2.61
N LEU A 67 -7.98 -0.85 -2.17
CA LEU A 67 -8.14 0.60 -2.13
C LEU A 67 -8.23 1.22 -3.53
N ASP A 68 -7.42 0.75 -4.48
CA ASP A 68 -7.46 1.21 -5.87
C ASP A 68 -8.78 0.83 -6.56
N ASP A 69 -9.22 -0.42 -6.40
CA ASP A 69 -10.51 -0.90 -6.91
C ASP A 69 -11.68 -0.04 -6.38
N GLY A 70 -11.67 0.25 -5.06
CA GLY A 70 -12.66 1.14 -4.44
C GLY A 70 -12.60 2.58 -4.95
N LEU A 71 -11.39 3.10 -5.22
CA LEU A 71 -11.22 4.44 -5.80
C LEU A 71 -11.78 4.51 -7.22
N GLN A 72 -11.53 3.48 -8.05
CA GLN A 72 -12.08 3.42 -9.40
C GLN A 72 -13.60 3.35 -9.40
N GLU A 73 -14.20 2.60 -8.47
CA GLU A 73 -15.65 2.56 -8.30
C GLU A 73 -16.23 3.95 -7.96
N LEU A 74 -15.60 4.67 -7.04
CA LEU A 74 -16.01 6.03 -6.68
C LEU A 74 -15.87 7.02 -7.85
N ILE A 75 -14.79 6.90 -8.65
CA ILE A 75 -14.60 7.70 -9.86
C ILE A 75 -15.72 7.43 -10.88
N ALA A 76 -16.06 6.15 -11.09
CA ALA A 76 -17.14 5.77 -11.99
C ALA A 76 -18.50 6.34 -11.52
N LYS A 77 -18.81 6.21 -10.22
CA LYS A 77 -20.02 6.82 -9.63
C LYS A 77 -20.07 8.33 -9.81
N LYS A 78 -18.95 9.03 -9.56
CA LYS A 78 -18.85 10.49 -9.76
C LYS A 78 -19.15 10.88 -11.21
N ARG A 79 -18.59 10.16 -12.19
CA ARG A 79 -18.86 10.40 -13.62
C ARG A 79 -20.35 10.20 -13.94
N GLY A 80 -20.97 9.15 -13.41
CA GLY A 80 -22.41 8.90 -13.57
C GLY A 80 -23.28 10.04 -13.02
N LEU A 81 -22.96 10.53 -11.81
CA LEU A 81 -23.67 11.66 -11.21
C LEU A 81 -23.55 12.95 -12.03
N ILE A 82 -22.36 13.24 -12.59
CA ILE A 82 -22.15 14.40 -13.46
C ILE A 82 -23.02 14.29 -14.72
N GLN A 83 -23.12 13.09 -15.31
CA GLN A 83 -23.98 12.87 -16.48
C GLN A 83 -25.45 13.11 -16.14
N GLN A 84 -25.92 12.55 -15.02
CA GLN A 84 -27.29 12.76 -14.54
C GLN A 84 -27.58 14.24 -14.29
N GLN A 85 -26.65 14.98 -13.69
CA GLN A 85 -26.77 16.41 -13.46
C GLN A 85 -26.90 17.19 -14.78
N SER A 86 -26.14 16.81 -15.80
CA SER A 86 -26.25 17.41 -17.14
C SER A 86 -27.62 17.17 -17.74
N THR A 87 -28.11 15.93 -17.73
CA THR A 87 -29.43 15.57 -18.25
C THR A 87 -30.55 16.34 -17.56
N ILE A 88 -30.54 16.40 -16.22
CA ILE A 88 -31.52 17.17 -15.45
C ILE A 88 -31.47 18.67 -15.82
N SER A 89 -30.26 19.21 -16.02
CA SER A 89 -30.09 20.61 -16.42
C SER A 89 -30.68 20.90 -17.79
N ASP A 90 -30.54 19.98 -18.75
CA ASP A 90 -31.11 20.11 -20.09
C ASP A 90 -32.64 19.99 -20.08
N GLU A 91 -33.18 19.07 -19.28
CA GLU A 91 -34.63 18.95 -19.06
C GLU A 91 -35.24 20.22 -18.45
N ILE A 92 -34.58 20.81 -17.44
CA ILE A 92 -35.01 22.07 -16.83
C ILE A 92 -35.07 23.19 -17.88
N ARG A 93 -34.04 23.31 -18.73
CA ARG A 93 -34.03 24.32 -19.81
C ARG A 93 -35.16 24.10 -20.81
N ASN A 94 -35.43 22.86 -21.18
CA ASN A 94 -36.53 22.53 -22.09
C ASN A 94 -37.89 22.88 -21.47
N LEU A 95 -38.11 22.56 -20.19
CA LEU A 95 -39.35 22.90 -19.48
C LEU A 95 -39.52 24.42 -19.34
N ASP A 96 -38.46 25.16 -19.04
CA ASP A 96 -38.50 26.63 -19.01
C ASP A 96 -38.89 27.22 -20.38
N TYR A 97 -38.34 26.68 -21.47
CA TYR A 97 -38.72 27.07 -22.83
C TYR A 97 -40.20 26.78 -23.13
N GLN A 98 -40.68 25.57 -22.81
CA GLN A 98 -42.08 25.19 -23.00
C GLN A 98 -43.03 26.07 -22.18
N TYR A 99 -42.66 26.37 -20.94
CA TYR A 99 -43.42 27.24 -20.06
C TYR A 99 -43.53 28.66 -20.64
N LYS A 100 -42.42 29.26 -21.09
CA LYS A 100 -42.42 30.59 -21.74
C LYS A 100 -43.29 30.62 -22.99
N ASN A 101 -43.23 29.59 -23.83
CA ASN A 101 -44.08 29.49 -25.01
C ASN A 101 -45.56 29.41 -24.64
N TRP A 102 -45.91 28.63 -23.62
CA TRP A 102 -47.29 28.52 -23.14
C TRP A 102 -47.80 29.85 -22.59
N VAL A 103 -46.99 30.57 -21.80
CA VAL A 103 -47.34 31.90 -21.28
C VAL A 103 -47.62 32.88 -22.44
N ASN A 104 -46.72 32.95 -23.43
CA ASN A 104 -46.90 33.81 -24.60
C ASN A 104 -48.20 33.48 -25.36
N PHE A 105 -48.49 32.19 -25.55
CA PHE A 105 -49.72 31.73 -26.19
C PHE A 105 -50.98 32.19 -25.42
N MET A 106 -50.96 32.06 -24.08
CA MET A 106 -52.07 32.51 -23.24
C MET A 106 -52.26 34.02 -23.28
N GLU A 107 -51.19 34.80 -23.32
CA GLU A 107 -51.25 36.26 -23.49
C GLU A 107 -51.86 36.65 -24.84
N GLU A 108 -51.48 35.96 -25.93
CA GLU A 108 -52.08 36.19 -27.25
C GLU A 108 -53.57 35.88 -27.29
N LEU A 109 -54.01 34.78 -26.66
CA LEU A 109 -55.43 34.46 -26.54
C LEU A 109 -56.22 35.53 -25.78
N ASN A 110 -55.66 36.05 -24.69
CA ASN A 110 -56.31 37.11 -23.92
C ASN A 110 -56.44 38.43 -24.68
N LYS A 111 -55.48 38.76 -25.57
CA LYS A 111 -55.54 39.97 -26.41
C LYS A 111 -56.59 39.89 -27.53
N ARG A 112 -57.04 38.68 -27.88
CA ARG A 112 -58.03 38.43 -28.94
C ARG A 112 -59.48 38.34 -28.42
N LYS A 113 -59.67 38.37 -27.10
CA LYS A 113 -60.98 38.49 -26.45
C LYS A 113 -61.33 39.96 -26.24
#